data_AF-M4QTI4-F1
#
_entry.id   AF-M4QTI4-F1
#
_cell.length_a   1.000
_cell.length_b   1.000
_cell.length_c   1.000
_cell.angle_alpha   90.00
_cell.angle_beta   90.00
_cell.angle_gamma   90.00
#
_symmetry.space_group_name_H-M   'P 1'
#
loop_
_entity.id
_entity.type
_entity.pdbx_description
1 polymer ?
#
loop_
_entity_poly.entity_id
_entity_poly.type
_entity_poly.pdbx_seq_one_letter_code
_entity_poly.pdbx_strand_id
1 'polypeptide(L)'
;MNNYWPSSQGPTLNQEVAELLVRTSIKINKRLTNCSQEVLILDVFRTEVKRNLLKIILAELEKILLEIYNSNLDVNDITNLTENILIDLFHRCIKRFCKLYELDCIDIYQDIHDLNYLLNDYKMLLQILIIQLLFGSSQTVNKTFNLFTYNMPVKQVEIFLENYLIQLSNIIAHMLVQNFNTVNETNASYLCNVKFLSDRKLEKLKNNLIWNTIIKNYLERPRAIYESRYKVWGFYQEGLNCQYIYACRSNELQMLSPMQIIITFLLEVQDFFVPKIKSTIFLIGQIIIYAGQNLLNQIMRTSLEILRRSSNFKKQSNSL
;
A
#
# COMPACT_ATOMS: atom_id res chain seq x y z
N MET A 1 7.92 -29.32 -4.94
CA MET A 1 8.37 -28.08 -5.61
C MET A 1 9.09 -27.24 -4.58
N ASN A 2 10.27 -26.72 -4.90
CA ASN A 2 11.01 -25.85 -3.97
C ASN A 2 10.14 -24.61 -3.72
N ASN A 3 9.83 -24.30 -2.46
CA ASN A 3 9.03 -23.12 -2.11
C ASN A 3 9.79 -21.80 -2.30
N TYR A 4 11.04 -21.89 -2.75
CA TYR A 4 12.00 -20.80 -2.85
C TYR A 4 12.30 -20.46 -4.31
N TRP A 5 12.47 -19.17 -4.55
CA TRP A 5 12.86 -18.60 -5.82
C TRP A 5 14.26 -19.09 -6.24
N PRO A 6 14.49 -19.41 -7.52
CA PRO A 6 15.80 -19.85 -7.98
C PRO A 6 16.90 -18.82 -7.67
N SER A 7 18.05 -19.34 -7.23
CA SER A 7 19.14 -18.49 -6.76
C SER A 7 19.94 -17.85 -7.89
N SER A 8 20.11 -18.54 -9.02
CA SER A 8 20.99 -18.14 -10.11
C SER A 8 20.30 -18.17 -11.47
N GLN A 9 20.90 -17.50 -12.44
CA GLN A 9 20.53 -17.57 -13.84
C GLN A 9 20.57 -19.01 -14.35
N GLY A 10 19.58 -19.38 -15.17
CA GLY A 10 19.49 -20.71 -15.77
C GLY A 10 18.07 -21.06 -16.22
N PRO A 11 17.90 -22.26 -16.81
CA PRO A 11 16.62 -22.71 -17.36
C PRO A 11 15.53 -22.82 -16.28
N THR A 12 15.92 -23.14 -15.04
CA THR A 12 14.99 -23.22 -13.90
C THR A 12 14.39 -21.87 -13.54
N LEU A 13 15.21 -20.81 -13.49
CA LEU A 13 14.75 -19.44 -13.26
C LEU A 13 13.81 -19.00 -14.39
N ASN A 14 14.20 -19.23 -15.63
CA ASN A 14 13.40 -18.85 -16.79
C ASN A 14 12.02 -19.53 -16.79
N GLN A 15 11.96 -20.82 -16.42
CA GLN A 15 10.69 -21.53 -16.28
C GLN A 15 9.83 -20.94 -15.16
N GLU A 16 10.39 -20.70 -13.97
CA GLU A 16 9.64 -20.12 -12.84
C GLU A 16 9.13 -18.70 -13.14
N VAL A 17 9.91 -17.89 -13.87
CA VAL A 17 9.50 -16.56 -14.33
C VAL A 17 8.34 -16.67 -15.31
N ALA A 18 8.42 -17.58 -16.30
CA ALA A 18 7.33 -17.79 -17.25
C ALA A 18 6.05 -18.25 -16.55
N GLU A 19 6.15 -19.21 -15.62
CA GLU A 19 5.02 -19.66 -14.80
C GLU A 19 4.44 -18.53 -13.95
N LEU A 20 5.30 -17.69 -13.35
CA LEU A 20 4.88 -16.53 -12.56
C LEU A 20 4.08 -15.52 -13.41
N LEU A 21 4.55 -15.18 -14.61
CA LEU A 21 3.86 -14.27 -15.53
C LEU A 21 2.49 -14.84 -15.95
N VAL A 22 2.42 -16.14 -16.24
CA VAL A 22 1.16 -16.84 -16.57
C VAL A 22 0.19 -16.82 -15.38
N ARG A 23 0.64 -17.17 -14.17
CA ARG A 23 -0.18 -17.11 -12.95
C ARG A 23 -0.74 -15.71 -12.71
N THR A 24 0.10 -14.69 -12.89
CA THR A 24 -0.28 -13.28 -12.73
C THR A 24 -1.32 -12.87 -13.78
N SER A 25 -1.14 -13.27 -15.04
CA SER A 25 -2.12 -13.05 -16.11
C SER A 25 -3.49 -13.67 -15.80
N ILE A 26 -3.52 -14.88 -15.24
CA ILE A 26 -4.75 -15.54 -14.79
C ILE A 26 -5.43 -14.72 -13.67
N LYS A 27 -4.65 -14.21 -12.70
CA LYS A 27 -5.19 -13.38 -11.61
C LYS A 27 -5.77 -12.04 -12.10
N ILE A 28 -5.15 -11.40 -13.10
CA ILE A 28 -5.68 -10.17 -13.72
C ILE A 28 -7.08 -10.40 -14.33
N ASN A 29 -7.38 -11.61 -14.78
CA ASN A 29 -8.70 -11.97 -15.32
C ASN A 29 -9.77 -12.25 -14.24
N LYS A 30 -9.43 -12.21 -12.96
CA LYS A 30 -10.37 -12.35 -11.84
C LYS A 30 -11.06 -11.01 -11.51
N ARG A 31 -11.62 -10.90 -10.30
CA ARG A 31 -12.26 -9.68 -9.80
C ARG A 31 -11.19 -8.63 -9.50
N LEU A 32 -11.42 -7.41 -10.00
CA LEU A 32 -10.54 -6.24 -9.81
C LEU A 32 -11.25 -5.13 -9.04
N THR A 33 -12.19 -5.52 -8.18
CA THR A 33 -12.86 -4.62 -7.24
C THR A 33 -11.90 -4.27 -6.11
N ASN A 34 -11.77 -3.00 -5.78
CA ASN A 34 -10.97 -2.60 -4.63
C ASN A 34 -11.71 -2.97 -3.33
N CYS A 35 -11.10 -3.86 -2.56
CA CYS A 35 -11.57 -4.33 -1.25
C CYS A 35 -10.74 -3.72 -0.11
N SER A 36 -9.76 -2.86 -0.41
CA SER A 36 -9.01 -2.14 0.60
C SER A 36 -9.79 -0.92 1.11
N GLN A 37 -9.32 -0.32 2.21
CA GLN A 37 -9.83 0.96 2.71
C GLN A 37 -9.20 2.17 2.00
N GLU A 38 -8.35 1.92 1.00
CA GLU A 38 -7.49 2.90 0.36
C GLU A 38 -8.06 3.37 -0.97
N VAL A 39 -7.82 4.64 -1.30
CA VAL A 39 -8.21 5.18 -2.61
C VAL A 39 -7.22 4.70 -3.68
N LEU A 40 -7.73 3.84 -4.57
CA LEU A 40 -7.05 3.39 -5.77
C LEU A 40 -7.61 4.15 -6.97
N ILE A 41 -6.77 4.95 -7.64
CA ILE A 41 -7.13 5.75 -8.82
C ILE A 41 -7.59 4.85 -9.96
N LEU A 42 -7.04 3.64 -10.04
CA LEU A 42 -7.49 2.61 -10.95
C LEU A 42 -9.02 2.36 -10.87
N ASP A 43 -9.68 2.65 -9.74
CA ASP A 43 -11.15 2.53 -9.57
C ASP A 43 -11.98 3.50 -10.40
N VAL A 44 -11.35 4.54 -10.95
CA VAL A 44 -11.99 5.47 -11.89
C VAL A 44 -12.42 4.75 -13.15
N PHE A 45 -11.64 3.76 -13.60
CA PHE A 45 -11.91 3.03 -14.81
C PHE A 45 -12.94 1.91 -14.63
N ARG A 46 -13.64 1.58 -15.72
CA ARG A 46 -14.46 0.37 -15.81
C ARG A 46 -13.59 -0.88 -15.66
N THR A 47 -14.16 -1.97 -15.15
CA THR A 47 -13.43 -3.22 -14.89
C THR A 47 -12.66 -3.75 -16.10
N GLU A 48 -13.24 -3.67 -17.30
CA GLU A 48 -12.59 -4.08 -18.55
C GLU A 48 -11.38 -3.21 -18.87
N VAL A 49 -11.49 -1.91 -18.65
CA VAL A 49 -10.41 -0.94 -18.87
C VAL A 49 -9.26 -1.16 -17.90
N LYS A 50 -9.57 -1.39 -16.61
CA LYS A 50 -8.56 -1.79 -15.61
C LYS A 50 -7.80 -3.04 -16.04
N ARG A 51 -8.54 -4.06 -16.50
CA ARG A 51 -7.98 -5.35 -16.94
C ARG A 51 -7.07 -5.17 -18.15
N ASN A 52 -7.49 -4.38 -19.14
CA ASN A 52 -6.70 -4.10 -20.32
C ASN A 52 -5.42 -3.34 -19.97
N LEU A 53 -5.50 -2.35 -19.08
CA LEU A 53 -4.31 -1.62 -18.60
C LEU A 53 -3.31 -2.56 -17.92
N LEU A 54 -3.76 -3.38 -16.98
CA LEU A 54 -2.89 -4.35 -16.29
C LEU A 54 -2.26 -5.36 -17.26
N LYS A 55 -3.02 -5.84 -18.26
CA LYS A 55 -2.49 -6.72 -19.31
C LYS A 55 -1.44 -6.04 -20.18
N ILE A 56 -1.66 -4.78 -20.55
CA ILE A 56 -0.68 -3.98 -21.31
C ILE A 56 0.61 -3.87 -20.50
N ILE A 57 0.52 -3.50 -19.23
CA ILE A 57 1.69 -3.35 -18.36
C ILE A 57 2.45 -4.66 -18.23
N LEU A 58 1.76 -5.78 -17.98
CA LEU A 58 2.39 -7.09 -17.87
C LEU A 58 3.11 -7.49 -19.18
N ALA A 59 2.47 -7.24 -20.33
CA ALA A 59 3.04 -7.58 -21.63
C ALA A 59 4.23 -6.68 -22.02
N GLU A 60 4.22 -5.39 -21.68
CA GLU A 60 5.37 -4.51 -21.92
C GLU A 60 6.52 -4.82 -20.95
N LEU A 61 6.24 -5.19 -19.70
CA LEU A 61 7.25 -5.65 -18.76
C LEU A 61 7.93 -6.94 -19.28
N GLU A 62 7.17 -7.90 -19.78
CA GLU A 62 7.70 -9.13 -20.38
C GLU A 62 8.66 -8.84 -21.55
N LYS A 63 8.29 -7.91 -22.45
CA LYS A 63 9.17 -7.49 -23.55
C LYS A 63 10.47 -6.86 -23.04
N ILE A 64 10.39 -5.99 -22.05
CA ILE A 64 11.58 -5.35 -21.46
C ILE A 64 12.50 -6.42 -20.84
N LEU A 65 11.94 -7.40 -20.13
CA LEU A 65 12.74 -8.51 -19.57
C LEU A 65 13.45 -9.29 -20.68
N LEU A 66 12.77 -9.58 -21.78
CA LEU A 66 13.37 -10.26 -22.94
C LEU A 66 14.43 -9.42 -23.64
N GLU A 67 14.21 -8.11 -23.79
CA GLU A 67 15.19 -7.18 -24.35
C GLU A 67 16.46 -7.13 -23.50
N ILE A 68 16.33 -6.98 -22.17
CA ILE A 68 17.47 -6.98 -21.24
C ILE A 68 18.22 -8.31 -21.28
N TYR A 69 17.49 -9.44 -21.30
CA TYR A 69 18.07 -10.77 -21.40
C TYR A 69 18.90 -10.94 -22.68
N ASN A 70 18.36 -10.51 -23.84
CA ASN A 70 19.04 -10.62 -25.13
C ASN A 70 20.23 -9.66 -25.26
N SER A 71 20.21 -8.54 -24.54
CA SER A 71 21.31 -7.57 -24.52
C SER A 71 22.50 -8.00 -23.64
N ASN A 72 22.40 -9.12 -22.90
CA ASN A 72 23.44 -9.61 -21.99
C ASN A 72 23.94 -8.53 -21.00
N LEU A 73 23.02 -7.73 -20.45
CA LEU A 73 23.35 -6.70 -19.47
C LEU A 73 23.70 -7.31 -18.11
N ASP A 74 24.66 -6.72 -17.40
CA ASP A 74 25.00 -7.11 -16.04
C ASP A 74 24.14 -6.38 -14.99
N VAL A 75 24.20 -6.84 -13.74
CA VAL A 75 23.46 -6.25 -12.61
C VAL A 75 23.79 -4.75 -12.45
N ASN A 76 25.05 -4.37 -12.63
CA ASN A 76 25.49 -2.97 -12.53
C ASN A 76 24.87 -2.11 -13.62
N ASP A 77 24.77 -2.61 -14.84
CA ASP A 77 24.15 -1.89 -15.96
C ASP A 77 22.67 -1.64 -15.68
N ILE A 78 21.97 -2.64 -15.12
CA ILE A 78 20.57 -2.49 -14.72
C ILE A 78 20.43 -1.41 -13.67
N THR A 79 21.31 -1.37 -12.65
CA THR A 79 21.23 -0.32 -11.61
C THR A 79 21.36 1.09 -12.20
N ASN A 80 22.18 1.27 -13.23
CA ASN A 80 22.38 2.55 -13.91
C ASN A 80 21.24 2.89 -14.87
N LEU A 81 20.72 1.89 -15.59
CA LEU A 81 19.70 2.07 -16.62
C LEU A 81 18.26 2.01 -16.11
N THR A 82 18.04 1.62 -14.84
CA THR A 82 16.69 1.42 -14.28
C THR A 82 15.76 2.60 -14.53
N GLU A 83 16.26 3.83 -14.41
CA GLU A 83 15.45 5.03 -14.64
C GLU A 83 14.97 5.14 -16.09
N ASN A 84 15.88 4.93 -17.04
CA ASN A 84 15.56 4.90 -18.46
C ASN A 84 14.59 3.76 -18.78
N ILE A 85 14.79 2.58 -18.17
CA ILE A 85 13.90 1.42 -18.33
C ILE A 85 12.50 1.74 -17.79
N LEU A 86 12.41 2.40 -16.63
CA LEU A 86 11.14 2.81 -16.04
C LEU A 86 10.41 3.78 -16.97
N ILE A 87 11.10 4.84 -17.42
CA ILE A 87 10.56 5.84 -18.33
C ILE A 87 10.10 5.19 -19.63
N ASP A 88 10.91 4.32 -20.23
CA ASP A 88 10.57 3.60 -21.45
C ASP A 88 9.33 2.69 -21.26
N LEU A 89 9.28 1.91 -20.16
CA LEU A 89 8.11 1.09 -19.82
C LEU A 89 6.84 1.94 -19.72
N PHE A 90 6.92 3.09 -19.06
CA PHE A 90 5.81 4.04 -18.96
C PHE A 90 5.34 4.51 -20.34
N HIS A 91 6.27 4.97 -21.19
CA HIS A 91 5.95 5.45 -22.53
C HIS A 91 5.31 4.37 -23.39
N ARG A 92 5.87 3.15 -23.37
CA ARG A 92 5.32 1.99 -24.10
C ARG A 92 3.91 1.64 -23.62
N CYS A 93 3.68 1.63 -22.31
CA CYS A 93 2.35 1.35 -21.74
C CYS A 93 1.32 2.41 -22.14
N ILE A 94 1.66 3.70 -21.98
CA ILE A 94 0.76 4.82 -22.33
C ILE A 94 0.45 4.79 -23.82
N LYS A 95 1.47 4.68 -24.68
CA LYS A 95 1.32 4.61 -26.15
C LYS A 95 0.39 3.48 -26.56
N ARG A 96 0.59 2.27 -25.99
CA ARG A 96 -0.23 1.10 -26.32
C ARG A 96 -1.66 1.24 -25.78
N PHE A 97 -1.83 1.83 -24.60
CA PHE A 97 -3.14 2.09 -24.03
C PHE A 97 -3.92 3.11 -24.87
N CYS A 98 -3.31 4.26 -25.19
CA CYS A 98 -3.94 5.24 -26.07
C CYS A 98 -4.34 4.65 -27.42
N LYS A 99 -3.46 3.85 -28.04
CA LYS A 99 -3.76 3.22 -29.33
C LYS A 99 -4.97 2.28 -29.23
N LEU A 100 -5.15 1.59 -28.11
CA LEU A 100 -6.26 0.66 -27.91
C LEU A 100 -7.61 1.38 -27.75
N TYR A 101 -7.59 2.62 -27.24
CA TYR A 101 -8.79 3.42 -26.96
C TYR A 101 -8.91 4.69 -27.82
N GLU A 102 -8.09 4.81 -28.87
CA GLU A 102 -8.07 5.95 -29.80
C GLU A 102 -7.96 7.31 -29.07
N LEU A 103 -7.02 7.39 -28.12
CA LEU A 103 -6.72 8.60 -27.34
C LEU A 103 -5.57 9.41 -27.96
N ASP A 104 -5.69 10.73 -27.93
CA ASP A 104 -4.57 11.63 -28.20
C ASP A 104 -3.60 11.65 -27.01
N CYS A 105 -2.35 11.21 -27.22
CA CYS A 105 -1.36 11.13 -26.13
C CYS A 105 -0.38 12.30 -26.09
N ILE A 106 -0.52 13.32 -26.95
CA ILE A 106 0.53 14.34 -27.15
C ILE A 106 0.83 15.07 -25.85
N ASP A 107 -0.19 15.40 -25.07
CA ASP A 107 -0.06 16.17 -23.83
C ASP A 107 0.42 15.32 -22.64
N ILE A 108 0.17 14.01 -22.66
CA ILE A 108 0.48 13.08 -21.54
C ILE A 108 2.00 12.94 -21.32
N TYR A 109 2.82 13.11 -22.36
CA TYR A 109 4.27 12.93 -22.26
C TYR A 109 4.99 14.06 -21.52
N GLN A 110 4.41 15.27 -21.48
CA GLN A 110 5.03 16.42 -20.81
C GLN A 110 4.91 16.34 -19.28
N ASP A 111 3.81 15.81 -18.78
CA ASP A 111 3.52 15.67 -17.34
C ASP A 111 4.44 14.67 -16.60
N ILE A 112 5.14 13.78 -17.32
CA ILE A 112 5.97 12.73 -16.69
C ILE A 112 7.15 13.35 -15.91
N HIS A 113 7.68 14.49 -16.36
CA HIS A 113 8.78 15.19 -15.68
C HIS A 113 8.39 15.75 -14.31
N ASP A 114 7.11 16.05 -14.08
CA ASP A 114 6.60 16.56 -12.80
C ASP A 114 6.39 15.46 -11.76
N LEU A 115 6.46 14.18 -12.17
CA LEU A 115 6.30 13.01 -11.29
C LEU A 115 7.60 12.49 -10.67
N ASN A 116 8.71 13.24 -10.74
CA ASN A 116 10.03 12.81 -10.22
C ASN A 116 10.01 12.28 -8.77
N TYR A 117 9.21 12.88 -7.88
CA TYR A 117 9.10 12.39 -6.49
C TYR A 117 8.40 11.03 -6.39
N LEU A 118 7.45 10.79 -7.30
CA LEU A 118 6.65 9.59 -7.34
C LEU A 118 7.50 8.46 -7.93
N LEU A 119 8.30 8.73 -8.96
CA LEU A 119 9.14 7.74 -9.67
C LEU A 119 10.20 7.04 -8.81
N ASN A 120 10.75 7.66 -7.76
CA ASN A 120 11.88 7.07 -7.00
C ASN A 120 11.57 5.73 -6.32
N ASP A 121 10.41 5.62 -5.64
CA ASP A 121 10.04 4.37 -4.95
C ASP A 121 9.76 3.23 -5.96
N TYR A 122 9.27 3.58 -7.15
CA TYR A 122 8.94 2.64 -8.23
C TYR A 122 10.17 2.23 -9.03
N LYS A 123 11.12 3.16 -9.23
CA LYS A 123 12.45 2.89 -9.80
C LYS A 123 13.11 1.80 -8.98
N MET A 124 13.14 1.96 -7.67
CA MET A 124 13.73 0.97 -6.78
C MET A 124 12.99 -0.37 -6.82
N LEU A 125 11.64 -0.39 -6.77
CA LEU A 125 10.87 -1.62 -6.87
C LEU A 125 11.09 -2.35 -8.22
N LEU A 126 11.11 -1.60 -9.32
CA LEU A 126 11.38 -2.13 -10.66
C LEU A 126 12.78 -2.72 -10.75
N GLN A 127 13.79 -2.00 -10.26
CA GLN A 127 15.17 -2.47 -10.23
C GLN A 127 15.27 -3.82 -9.54
N ILE A 128 14.65 -3.92 -8.35
CA ILE A 128 14.68 -5.16 -7.59
C ILE A 128 13.97 -6.28 -8.37
N LEU A 129 12.78 -6.01 -8.93
CA LEU A 129 12.05 -6.99 -9.71
C LEU A 129 12.84 -7.49 -10.93
N ILE A 130 13.45 -6.60 -11.72
CA ILE A 130 14.24 -6.99 -12.89
C ILE A 130 15.42 -7.87 -12.43
N ILE A 131 16.14 -7.48 -11.38
CA ILE A 131 17.27 -8.26 -10.89
C ILE A 131 16.82 -9.65 -10.42
N GLN A 132 15.70 -9.75 -9.68
CA GLN A 132 15.20 -11.03 -9.20
C GLN A 132 14.68 -11.93 -10.33
N LEU A 133 14.00 -11.36 -11.33
CA LEU A 133 13.45 -12.10 -12.46
C LEU A 133 14.56 -12.56 -13.43
N LEU A 134 15.62 -11.79 -13.62
CA LEU A 134 16.67 -12.11 -14.57
C LEU A 134 17.89 -12.80 -13.97
N PHE A 135 18.24 -12.54 -12.71
CA PHE A 135 19.48 -13.04 -12.07
C PHE A 135 19.25 -13.98 -10.90
N GLY A 136 18.02 -14.04 -10.38
CA GLY A 136 17.66 -14.87 -9.24
C GLY A 136 17.99 -14.24 -7.88
N SER A 137 17.73 -14.99 -6.81
CA SER A 137 17.78 -14.47 -5.43
C SER A 137 19.18 -14.39 -4.82
N SER A 138 20.23 -14.88 -5.49
CA SER A 138 21.59 -14.80 -4.95
C SER A 138 22.21 -13.41 -5.09
N GLN A 139 21.67 -12.58 -5.99
CA GLN A 139 22.18 -11.23 -6.22
C GLN A 139 21.69 -10.30 -5.11
N THR A 140 22.64 -9.68 -4.40
CA THR A 140 22.34 -8.66 -3.40
C THR A 140 22.03 -7.34 -4.09
N VAL A 141 20.76 -7.03 -4.29
CA VAL A 141 20.36 -5.64 -4.51
C VAL A 141 20.58 -4.90 -3.19
N ASN A 142 21.15 -3.70 -3.25
CA ASN A 142 21.49 -2.87 -2.08
C ASN A 142 20.47 -3.03 -0.94
N LYS A 143 20.98 -3.21 0.29
CA LYS A 143 20.28 -3.59 1.54
C LYS A 143 19.18 -2.62 2.01
N THR A 144 18.61 -1.79 1.15
CA THR A 144 17.68 -0.72 1.49
C THR A 144 16.38 -1.24 2.09
N PHE A 145 16.08 -2.53 2.01
CA PHE A 145 14.82 -3.08 2.47
C PHE A 145 14.89 -4.37 3.31
N ASN A 146 16.00 -5.12 3.28
CA ASN A 146 16.06 -6.53 3.76
C ASN A 146 14.88 -7.41 3.26
N LEU A 147 14.13 -6.94 2.26
CA LEU A 147 12.96 -7.62 1.73
C LEU A 147 13.36 -8.85 0.91
N PHE A 148 14.57 -8.84 0.36
CA PHE A 148 15.09 -9.88 -0.51
C PHE A 148 16.28 -10.52 0.21
N THR A 149 16.05 -11.73 0.69
CA THR A 149 17.03 -12.55 1.41
C THR A 149 17.48 -13.71 0.53
N TYR A 150 18.63 -14.28 0.85
CA TYR A 150 19.03 -15.59 0.33
C TYR A 150 17.93 -16.60 0.72
N ASN A 151 17.29 -17.23 -0.26
CA ASN A 151 16.09 -18.09 -0.13
C ASN A 151 14.76 -17.33 -0.01
N MET A 152 14.49 -16.45 -0.97
CA MET A 152 13.21 -15.77 -1.07
C MET A 152 12.07 -16.75 -1.44
N PRO A 153 10.91 -16.73 -0.76
CA PRO A 153 9.76 -17.54 -1.17
C PRO A 153 9.19 -17.10 -2.53
N VAL A 154 8.78 -18.06 -3.38
CA VAL A 154 8.16 -17.77 -4.69
C VAL A 154 6.95 -16.84 -4.56
N LYS A 155 6.13 -17.07 -3.52
CA LYS A 155 4.95 -16.25 -3.21
C LYS A 155 5.30 -14.78 -2.94
N GLN A 156 6.49 -14.51 -2.40
CA GLN A 156 6.91 -13.15 -2.12
C GLN A 156 7.29 -12.42 -3.41
N VAL A 157 7.95 -13.09 -4.38
CA VAL A 157 8.22 -12.52 -5.71
C VAL A 157 6.92 -12.22 -6.43
N GLU A 158 5.96 -13.15 -6.34
CA GLU A 158 4.63 -12.97 -6.88
C GLU A 158 3.95 -11.73 -6.32
N ILE A 159 3.89 -11.58 -4.99
CA ILE A 159 3.33 -10.40 -4.33
C ILE A 159 4.00 -9.09 -4.80
N PHE A 160 5.32 -9.08 -5.02
CA PHE A 160 5.99 -7.87 -5.50
C PHE A 160 5.70 -7.54 -6.96
N LEU A 161 5.60 -8.55 -7.82
CA LEU A 161 5.17 -8.36 -9.21
C LEU A 161 3.75 -7.80 -9.25
N GLU A 162 2.82 -8.40 -8.49
CA GLU A 162 1.44 -7.93 -8.40
C GLU A 162 1.37 -6.49 -7.90
N ASN A 163 2.12 -6.18 -6.85
CA ASN A 163 2.22 -4.83 -6.32
C ASN A 163 2.72 -3.85 -7.37
N TYR A 164 3.79 -4.19 -8.10
CA TYR A 164 4.32 -3.32 -9.13
C TYR A 164 3.30 -3.05 -10.24
N LEU A 165 2.60 -4.08 -10.73
CA LEU A 165 1.55 -3.90 -11.74
C LEU A 165 0.44 -2.97 -11.25
N ILE A 166 -0.04 -3.17 -10.02
CA ILE A 166 -1.11 -2.34 -9.44
C ILE A 166 -0.63 -0.91 -9.26
N GLN A 167 0.55 -0.70 -8.67
CA GLN A 167 1.09 0.63 -8.44
C GLN A 167 1.37 1.37 -9.77
N LEU A 168 1.98 0.72 -10.76
CA LEU A 168 2.22 1.29 -12.09
C LEU A 168 0.91 1.63 -12.82
N SER A 169 -0.09 0.75 -12.75
CA SER A 169 -1.42 1.02 -13.32
C SER A 169 -2.10 2.23 -12.66
N ASN A 170 -1.86 2.43 -11.36
CA ASN A 170 -2.41 3.55 -10.62
C ASN A 170 -1.79 4.89 -11.05
N ILE A 171 -0.48 4.91 -11.35
CA ILE A 171 0.18 6.10 -11.92
C ILE A 171 -0.34 6.39 -13.33
N ILE A 172 -0.37 5.38 -14.19
CA ILE A 172 -0.86 5.58 -15.57
C ILE A 172 -2.32 6.07 -15.54
N ALA A 173 -3.15 5.52 -14.65
CA ALA A 173 -4.51 6.01 -14.43
C ALA A 173 -4.54 7.47 -13.96
N HIS A 174 -3.66 7.86 -13.05
CA HIS A 174 -3.55 9.25 -12.57
C HIS A 174 -3.27 10.21 -13.72
N MET A 175 -2.25 9.90 -14.54
CA MET A 175 -1.83 10.69 -15.69
C MET A 175 -2.95 10.84 -16.73
N LEU A 176 -3.61 9.73 -17.06
CA LEU A 176 -4.74 9.75 -17.99
C LEU A 176 -5.90 10.61 -17.47
N VAL A 177 -6.24 10.47 -16.19
CA VAL A 177 -7.35 11.21 -15.58
C VAL A 177 -7.07 12.71 -15.46
N GLN A 178 -5.82 13.10 -15.18
CA GLN A 178 -5.44 14.51 -15.15
C GLN A 178 -5.60 15.17 -16.52
N ASN A 179 -5.29 14.43 -17.60
CA ASN A 179 -5.40 14.92 -18.97
C ASN A 179 -6.83 14.93 -19.55
N PHE A 180 -7.83 14.39 -18.85
CA PHE A 180 -9.23 14.51 -19.31
C PHE A 180 -9.77 15.92 -19.05
N ASN A 181 -10.05 16.70 -20.10
CA ASN A 181 -10.57 18.06 -19.94
C ASN A 181 -12.07 18.06 -19.59
N THR A 182 -12.87 17.24 -20.28
CA THR A 182 -14.31 17.12 -20.02
C THR A 182 -14.77 15.67 -20.12
N VAL A 183 -15.88 15.33 -19.46
CA VAL A 183 -16.49 13.99 -19.55
C VAL A 183 -17.11 13.73 -20.93
N ASN A 184 -17.53 14.80 -21.62
CA ASN A 184 -18.18 14.74 -22.93
C ASN A 184 -17.21 14.44 -24.08
N GLU A 185 -15.90 14.50 -23.84
CA GLU A 185 -14.95 13.83 -24.73
C GLU A 185 -15.29 12.34 -24.74
N THR A 186 -15.69 11.83 -25.91
CA THR A 186 -16.20 10.47 -26.15
C THR A 186 -15.40 9.39 -25.41
N ASN A 187 -14.10 9.63 -25.32
CA ASN A 187 -13.09 8.77 -24.75
C ASN A 187 -13.20 8.62 -23.21
N ALA A 188 -13.41 9.70 -22.47
CA ALA A 188 -13.54 9.65 -21.01
C ALA A 188 -14.80 8.90 -20.58
N SER A 189 -15.90 9.03 -21.34
CA SER A 189 -17.18 8.38 -21.05
C SER A 189 -17.11 6.84 -21.15
N TYR A 190 -16.31 6.32 -22.08
CA TYR A 190 -16.11 4.89 -22.29
C TYR A 190 -15.12 4.29 -21.27
N LEU A 191 -14.08 5.05 -20.92
CA LEU A 191 -13.04 4.60 -20.00
C LEU A 191 -13.51 4.59 -18.54
N CYS A 192 -14.20 5.64 -18.13
CA CYS A 192 -14.58 5.88 -16.75
C CYS A 192 -15.83 5.10 -16.34
N ASN A 193 -15.89 4.76 -15.06
CA ASN A 193 -17.07 4.18 -14.43
C ASN A 193 -18.23 5.20 -14.47
N VAL A 194 -19.47 4.71 -14.60
CA VAL A 194 -20.72 5.50 -14.58
C VAL A 194 -20.78 6.49 -13.42
N LYS A 195 -20.16 6.12 -12.28
CA LYS A 195 -20.05 6.98 -11.10
C LYS A 195 -19.39 8.34 -11.37
N PHE A 196 -18.52 8.44 -12.38
CA PHE A 196 -17.72 9.63 -12.70
C PHE A 196 -18.14 10.36 -13.98
N LEU A 197 -19.30 10.01 -14.58
CA LEU A 197 -19.79 10.59 -15.85
C LEU A 197 -20.39 12.01 -15.74
N SER A 198 -19.86 12.86 -14.86
CA SER A 198 -20.24 14.28 -14.85
C SER A 198 -19.02 15.12 -14.56
N ASP A 199 -18.85 16.24 -15.25
CA ASP A 199 -17.67 17.10 -15.12
C ASP A 199 -17.38 17.47 -13.66
N ARG A 200 -18.42 17.81 -12.89
CA ARG A 200 -18.29 18.10 -11.45
C ARG A 200 -17.72 16.92 -10.65
N LYS A 201 -18.07 15.68 -10.99
CA LYS A 201 -17.53 14.48 -10.34
C LYS A 201 -16.12 14.16 -10.80
N LEU A 202 -15.79 14.42 -12.07
CA LEU A 202 -14.43 14.29 -12.60
C LEU A 202 -13.49 15.30 -11.92
N GLU A 203 -13.90 16.56 -11.80
CA GLU A 203 -13.13 17.58 -11.08
C GLU A 203 -13.01 17.28 -9.58
N LYS A 204 -14.09 16.81 -8.93
CA LYS A 204 -14.02 16.33 -7.55
C LYS A 204 -13.04 15.16 -7.40
N LEU A 205 -13.02 14.24 -8.38
CA LEU A 205 -12.06 13.15 -8.40
C LEU A 205 -10.63 13.69 -8.49
N LYS A 206 -10.31 14.54 -9.48
CA LYS A 206 -8.97 15.16 -9.62
C LYS A 206 -8.51 15.84 -8.33
N ASN A 207 -9.38 16.63 -7.69
CA ASN A 207 -9.09 17.27 -6.40
C ASN A 207 -8.80 16.25 -5.29
N ASN A 208 -9.60 15.19 -5.20
CA ASN A 208 -9.37 14.10 -4.25
C ASN A 208 -8.04 13.36 -4.54
N LEU A 209 -7.63 13.24 -5.80
CA LEU A 209 -6.35 12.65 -6.16
C LEU A 209 -5.17 13.48 -5.66
N ILE A 210 -5.24 14.81 -5.83
CA ILE A 210 -4.22 15.74 -5.30
C ILE A 210 -4.12 15.59 -3.78
N TRP A 211 -5.25 15.60 -3.07
CA TRP A 211 -5.28 15.40 -1.62
C TRP A 211 -4.72 14.03 -1.19
N ASN A 212 -5.09 12.96 -1.90
CA ASN A 212 -4.59 11.61 -1.64
C ASN A 212 -3.06 11.55 -1.79
N THR A 213 -2.51 12.19 -2.81
CA THR A 213 -1.05 12.29 -3.02
C THR A 213 -0.37 13.05 -1.87
N ILE A 214 -0.95 14.17 -1.42
CA ILE A 214 -0.43 14.93 -0.27
C ILE A 214 -0.45 14.07 1.00
N ILE A 215 -1.57 13.40 1.30
CA ILE A 215 -1.72 12.51 2.46
C ILE A 215 -0.70 11.37 2.41
N LYS A 216 -0.57 10.70 1.26
CA LYS A 216 0.39 9.61 1.08
C LYS A 216 1.83 10.06 1.28
N ASN A 217 2.20 11.21 0.73
CA ASN A 217 3.56 11.73 0.81
C ASN A 217 3.93 12.24 2.20
N TYR A 218 3.04 13.00 2.85
CA TYR A 218 3.37 13.67 4.10
C TYR A 218 2.95 12.90 5.34
N LEU A 219 1.93 12.05 5.28
CA LEU A 219 1.45 11.32 6.47
C LEU A 219 1.77 9.82 6.39
N GLU A 220 1.38 9.15 5.30
CA GLU A 220 1.52 7.69 5.24
C GLU A 220 2.96 7.23 5.03
N ARG A 221 3.71 7.89 4.12
CA ARG A 221 5.10 7.54 3.82
C ARG A 221 6.00 7.65 5.06
N PRO A 222 6.02 8.78 5.81
CA PRO A 222 6.86 8.89 7.00
C PRO A 222 6.45 7.90 8.09
N ARG A 223 5.15 7.69 8.28
CA ARG A 223 4.63 6.68 9.21
C ARG A 223 5.08 5.27 8.85
N ALA A 224 4.99 4.89 7.57
CA ALA A 224 5.41 3.57 7.11
C ALA A 224 6.93 3.36 7.29
N ILE A 225 7.74 4.40 7.07
CA ILE A 225 9.18 4.37 7.32
C ILE A 225 9.46 4.21 8.82
N TYR A 226 8.80 5.00 9.67
CA TYR A 226 8.92 4.93 11.13
C TYR A 226 8.57 3.53 11.67
N GLU A 227 7.43 2.98 11.24
CA GLU A 227 6.96 1.65 11.67
C GLU A 227 7.74 0.48 11.02
N SER A 228 8.72 0.75 10.14
CA SER A 228 9.45 -0.27 9.37
C SER A 228 8.53 -1.21 8.59
N ARG A 229 7.52 -0.61 7.93
CA ARG A 229 6.51 -1.31 7.14
C ARG A 229 6.50 -0.83 5.70
N TYR A 230 6.21 -1.75 4.80
CA TYR A 230 5.98 -1.46 3.38
C TYR A 230 4.60 -1.97 2.98
N LYS A 231 3.80 -1.10 2.35
CA LYS A 231 2.43 -1.41 1.90
C LYS A 231 2.53 -2.10 0.54
N VAL A 232 1.91 -3.28 0.43
CA VAL A 232 1.99 -4.12 -0.76
C VAL A 232 0.61 -4.50 -1.24
N TRP A 233 0.34 -4.22 -2.51
CA TRP A 233 -0.89 -4.57 -3.20
C TRP A 233 -0.81 -5.97 -3.81
N GLY A 234 -1.94 -6.67 -3.84
CA GLY A 234 -2.03 -7.99 -4.46
C GLY A 234 -3.40 -8.29 -5.04
N PHE A 235 -3.45 -9.30 -5.90
CA PHE A 235 -4.68 -9.86 -6.45
C PHE A 235 -5.19 -10.99 -5.58
N TYR A 236 -6.30 -10.76 -4.88
CA TYR A 236 -6.97 -11.74 -4.05
C TYR A 236 -8.23 -12.27 -4.73
N GLN A 237 -8.85 -13.31 -4.16
CA GLN A 237 -10.08 -13.87 -4.70
C GLN A 237 -11.25 -12.88 -4.67
N GLU A 238 -11.32 -12.06 -3.62
CA GLU A 238 -12.37 -11.06 -3.41
C GLU A 238 -12.17 -9.82 -4.30
N GLY A 239 -10.92 -9.49 -4.62
CA GLY A 239 -10.55 -8.30 -5.38
C GLY A 239 -9.11 -7.85 -5.13
N LEU A 240 -8.85 -6.57 -5.40
CA LEU A 240 -7.60 -5.91 -5.07
C LEU A 240 -7.60 -5.57 -3.58
N ASN A 241 -6.53 -5.95 -2.88
CA ASN A 241 -6.34 -5.57 -1.48
C ASN A 241 -4.87 -5.26 -1.22
N CYS A 242 -4.60 -4.61 -0.09
CA CYS A 242 -3.25 -4.31 0.37
C CYS A 242 -2.98 -4.90 1.75
N GLN A 243 -1.72 -5.22 2.01
CA GLN A 243 -1.23 -5.64 3.31
C GLN A 243 0.11 -4.98 3.60
N TYR A 244 0.46 -4.87 4.88
CA TYR A 244 1.79 -4.41 5.28
C TYR A 244 2.73 -5.59 5.45
N ILE A 245 3.92 -5.48 4.88
CA ILE A 245 5.04 -6.39 5.15
C ILE A 245 6.12 -5.64 5.93
N TYR A 246 6.89 -6.36 6.73
CA TYR A 246 8.04 -5.81 7.41
C TYR A 246 9.12 -5.45 6.40
N ALA A 247 9.68 -4.24 6.52
CA ALA A 247 10.72 -3.71 5.66
C ALA A 247 11.67 -2.87 6.50
N CYS A 248 12.98 -3.16 6.45
CA CYS A 248 13.96 -2.35 7.15
C CYS A 248 14.20 -1.07 6.36
N ARG A 249 13.60 0.06 6.77
CA ARG A 249 13.59 1.33 6.03
C ARG A 249 14.37 2.45 6.73
N SER A 250 15.27 2.09 7.66
CA SER A 250 16.01 3.07 8.47
C SER A 250 16.81 4.06 7.63
N ASN A 251 17.35 3.63 6.48
CA ASN A 251 18.15 4.48 5.62
C ASN A 251 17.30 5.57 4.93
N GLU A 252 16.01 5.33 4.72
CA GLU A 252 15.09 6.32 4.12
C GLU A 252 14.73 7.46 5.06
N LEU A 253 14.94 7.31 6.37
CA LEU A 253 14.71 8.40 7.35
C LEU A 253 15.54 9.64 7.00
N GLN A 254 16.76 9.45 6.48
CA GLN A 254 17.65 10.53 6.06
C GLN A 254 17.17 11.24 4.79
N MET A 255 16.29 10.61 4.01
CA MET A 255 15.73 11.14 2.77
C MET A 255 14.39 11.88 2.99
N LEU A 256 13.88 11.90 4.23
CA LEU A 256 12.64 12.60 4.55
C LEU A 256 12.85 14.12 4.53
N SER A 257 11.88 14.82 3.95
CA SER A 257 11.82 16.29 4.03
C SER A 257 11.58 16.75 5.48
N PRO A 258 11.93 18.00 5.84
CA PRO A 258 11.72 18.53 7.19
C PRO A 258 10.27 18.40 7.68
N MET A 259 9.29 18.62 6.79
CA MET A 259 7.87 18.46 7.13
C MET A 259 7.49 17.01 7.42
N GLN A 260 8.10 16.05 6.72
CA GLN A 260 7.89 14.63 6.98
C GLN A 260 8.56 14.19 8.30
N ILE A 261 9.71 14.78 8.66
CA ILE A 261 10.40 14.51 9.94
C ILE A 261 9.53 14.96 11.14
N ILE A 262 8.77 16.04 11.01
CA ILE A 262 7.82 16.46 12.06
C ILE A 262 6.80 15.34 12.33
N ILE A 263 6.32 14.66 11.29
CA ILE A 263 5.37 13.55 11.45
C ILE A 263 6.01 12.37 12.19
N THR A 264 7.25 12.01 11.87
CA THR A 264 7.96 10.95 12.60
C THR A 264 8.21 11.33 14.06
N PHE A 265 8.53 12.60 14.33
CA PHE A 265 8.68 13.11 15.69
C PHE A 265 7.35 13.04 16.47
N LEU A 266 6.22 13.42 15.86
CA LEU A 266 4.91 13.30 16.49
C LEU A 266 4.55 11.85 16.83
N LEU A 267 4.91 10.89 15.97
CA LEU A 267 4.75 9.46 16.24
C LEU A 267 5.63 9.01 17.41
N GLU A 268 6.88 9.48 17.50
CA GLU A 268 7.77 9.17 18.62
C GLU A 268 7.27 9.75 19.95
N VAL A 269 6.76 10.98 19.93
CA VAL A 269 6.06 11.59 21.07
C VAL A 269 4.84 10.76 21.45
N GLN A 270 4.03 10.34 20.48
CA GLN A 270 2.87 9.48 20.72
C GLN A 270 3.28 8.17 21.41
N ASP A 271 4.29 7.48 20.89
CA ASP A 271 4.74 6.19 21.43
C ASP A 271 5.36 6.32 22.82
N PHE A 272 5.96 7.47 23.15
CA PHE A 272 6.48 7.74 24.48
C PHE A 272 5.37 8.10 25.49
N PHE A 273 4.42 8.95 25.11
CA PHE A 273 3.41 9.49 26.04
C PHE A 273 2.17 8.61 26.17
N VAL A 274 1.67 8.00 25.08
CA VAL A 274 0.43 7.21 25.12
C VAL A 274 0.47 6.07 26.13
N PRO A 275 1.53 5.24 26.21
CA PRO A 275 1.61 4.18 27.22
C PRO A 275 1.57 4.72 28.65
N LYS A 276 2.24 5.86 28.91
CA LYS A 276 2.29 6.50 30.22
C LYS A 276 0.92 7.05 30.63
N ILE A 277 0.24 7.75 29.73
CA ILE A 277 -1.11 8.27 29.95
C ILE A 277 -2.10 7.12 30.17
N LYS A 278 -2.02 6.04 29.38
CA LYS A 278 -2.87 4.86 29.59
C LYS A 278 -2.63 4.23 30.96
N SER A 279 -1.37 4.11 31.37
CA SER A 279 -1.02 3.56 32.68
C SER A 279 -1.53 4.43 33.83
N THR A 280 -1.42 5.76 33.74
CA THR A 280 -1.90 6.66 34.80
C THR A 280 -3.42 6.66 34.89
N ILE A 281 -4.12 6.68 33.75
CA ILE A 281 -5.59 6.56 33.71
C ILE A 281 -6.03 5.21 34.30
N PHE A 282 -5.34 4.12 33.97
CA PHE A 282 -5.65 2.79 34.50
C PHE A 282 -5.47 2.74 36.03
N LEU A 283 -4.38 3.30 36.57
CA LEU A 283 -4.16 3.38 38.02
C LEU A 283 -5.21 4.24 38.72
N ILE A 284 -5.54 5.41 38.18
CA ILE A 284 -6.60 6.29 38.72
C ILE A 284 -7.94 5.54 38.71
N GLY A 285 -8.26 4.84 37.62
CA GLY A 285 -9.45 4.00 37.51
C GLY A 285 -9.51 2.93 38.59
N GLN A 286 -8.41 2.23 38.87
CA GLN A 286 -8.34 1.24 39.94
C GLN A 286 -8.57 1.86 41.33
N ILE A 287 -7.97 3.02 41.60
CA ILE A 287 -8.15 3.73 42.87
C ILE A 287 -9.61 4.12 43.06
N ILE A 288 -10.27 4.65 42.02
CA ILE A 288 -11.69 5.03 42.05
C ILE A 288 -12.57 3.81 42.30
N ILE A 289 -12.33 2.69 41.60
CA ILE A 289 -13.09 1.45 41.78
C ILE A 289 -12.92 0.91 43.21
N TYR A 290 -11.69 0.85 43.71
CA TYR A 290 -11.40 0.37 45.07
C TYR A 290 -12.03 1.27 46.14
N ALA A 291 -11.91 2.59 46.01
CA ALA A 291 -12.55 3.55 46.91
C ALA A 291 -14.08 3.41 46.89
N GLY A 292 -14.67 3.27 45.70
CA GLY A 292 -16.10 3.04 45.53
C GLY A 292 -16.57 1.73 46.18
N GLN A 293 -15.84 0.63 45.98
CA GLN A 293 -16.13 -0.66 46.63
C GLN A 293 -16.05 -0.55 48.16
N ASN A 294 -15.04 0.13 48.70
CA ASN A 294 -14.88 0.30 50.14
C ASN A 294 -16.01 1.15 50.75
N LEU A 295 -16.38 2.26 50.10
CA LEU A 295 -17.50 3.10 50.53
C LEU A 295 -18.83 2.33 50.50
N LEU A 296 -19.10 1.60 49.42
CA LEU A 296 -20.29 0.75 49.33
C LEU A 296 -20.33 -0.31 50.44
N ASN A 297 -19.20 -0.98 50.69
CA ASN A 297 -19.10 -1.95 51.78
C ASN A 297 -19.35 -1.32 53.16
N GLN A 298 -18.83 -0.11 53.40
CA GLN A 298 -19.08 0.63 54.64
C GLN A 298 -20.57 0.99 54.80
N ILE A 299 -21.21 1.50 53.75
CA ILE A 299 -22.65 1.84 53.74
C ILE A 299 -23.51 0.59 53.99
N MET A 300 -23.16 -0.54 53.36
CA MET A 300 -23.85 -1.81 53.58
C MET A 300 -23.68 -2.32 55.03
N ARG A 301 -22.49 -2.17 55.63
CA ARG A 301 -22.26 -2.55 57.02
C ARG A 301 -23.05 -1.67 58.00
N THR A 302 -23.01 -0.35 57.83
CA THR A 302 -23.72 0.57 58.73
C THR A 302 -25.23 0.42 58.62
N SER A 303 -25.78 0.23 57.42
CA SER A 303 -27.21 -0.04 57.23
C SER A 303 -27.65 -1.37 57.87
N LEU A 304 -26.85 -2.44 57.74
CA LEU A 304 -27.09 -3.71 58.43
C LEU A 304 -27.04 -3.56 59.96
N GLU A 305 -26.09 -2.79 60.49
CA GLU A 305 -26.00 -2.52 61.93
C GLU A 305 -27.20 -1.72 62.46
N ILE A 306 -27.66 -0.72 61.71
CA ILE A 306 -28.85 0.07 62.07
C ILE A 306 -30.11 -0.81 62.05
N LEU A 307 -30.28 -1.65 61.02
CA LEU A 307 -31.37 -2.63 60.95
C LEU A 307 -31.32 -3.63 62.12
N ARG A 308 -30.13 -4.11 62.48
CA ARG A 308 -29.95 -5.01 63.61
C ARG A 308 -30.31 -4.32 64.93
N ARG A 309 -29.86 -3.08 65.14
CA ARG A 309 -30.21 -2.30 66.34
C ARG A 309 -31.70 -2.01 66.43
N SER A 310 -32.35 -1.59 65.34
CA SER A 310 -33.80 -1.33 65.33
C SER A 310 -34.61 -2.61 65.61
N SER A 311 -34.18 -3.77 65.09
CA SER A 311 -34.80 -5.06 65.39
C SER A 311 -34.67 -5.46 66.87
N ASN A 312 -33.53 -5.14 67.51
CA ASN A 312 -33.31 -5.41 68.92
C ASN A 312 -34.10 -4.46 69.84
N PHE A 313 -34.21 -3.17 69.48
CA PHE A 313 -35.07 -2.22 70.21
C PHE A 313 -36.55 -2.64 70.17
N LYS A 314 -37.03 -3.16 69.04
CA LYS A 314 -38.40 -3.67 68.89
C LYS A 314 -38.67 -4.93 69.73
N LYS A 315 -37.63 -5.71 70.07
CA LYS A 315 -37.74 -6.85 70.99
C LYS A 315 -37.79 -6.41 72.47
N GLN A 316 -37.07 -5.35 72.84
CA GLN A 316 -37.10 -4.81 74.21
C GLN A 316 -38.38 -4.03 74.53
N SER A 317 -39.00 -3.38 73.54
CA SER A 317 -40.29 -2.68 73.74
C SER A 317 -41.49 -3.64 73.86
N ASN A 318 -41.34 -4.90 73.45
CA ASN A 318 -42.38 -5.93 73.58
C ASN A 318 -42.21 -6.78 74.86
N SER A 319 -41.24 -6.47 75.71
CA SER A 319 -40.95 -7.16 76.97
C SER A 319 -41.15 -6.27 78.22
N LEU A 320 -41.81 -5.13 78.05
CA LEU A 320 -42.41 -4.29 79.10
C LEU A 320 -43.93 -4.31 78.87
#